data_AF-A0A660M8B9-F1
#
_entry.id   AF-A0A660M8B9-F1
#
_cell.length_a   1.000
_cell.length_b   1.000
_cell.length_c   1.000
_cell.angle_alpha   90.00
_cell.angle_beta   90.00
_cell.angle_gamma   90.00
#
_symmetry.space_group_name_H-M   'P 1'
#
loop_
_entity.id
_entity.type
_entity.pdbx_description
1 polymer ?
#
loop_
_entity_poly.entity_id
_entity_poly.type
_entity_poly.pdbx_seq_one_letter_code
_entity_poly.pdbx_strand_id
1 'polypeptide(L)' 'IASNGLKVLIEKQVDFHQVRNLIIASSMLVLGLGGAVLKLGPVTLSGTALCALAGVLLNLILPHEEKFQDQKVEELLGEA' A
#
# COMPACT_ATOMS: atom_id res chain seq x y z
N ILE A 1 -5.45 17.33 8.53
CA ILE A 1 -4.24 16.64 8.01
C ILE A 1 -4.62 15.32 7.33
N ALA A 2 -5.28 14.38 8.02
CA ALA A 2 -5.76 13.12 7.40
C ALA A 2 -6.65 13.32 6.16
N SER A 3 -7.60 14.26 6.20
CA SER A 3 -8.48 14.54 5.05
C SER A 3 -7.73 15.03 3.80
N ASN A 4 -6.62 15.76 3.96
CA ASN A 4 -5.78 16.15 2.82
C ASN A 4 -5.04 14.94 2.25
N GLY A 5 -4.58 14.01 3.09
CA GLY A 5 -4.00 12.74 2.64
C GLY A 5 -5.00 11.92 1.82
N LEU A 6 -6.23 11.78 2.32
CA LEU A 6 -7.30 11.09 1.59
C LEU A 6 -7.64 11.79 0.27
N LYS A 7 -7.68 13.13 0.25
CA LYS A 7 -7.87 13.92 -0.97
C LYS A 7 -6.79 13.60 -2.01
N VAL A 8 -5.53 13.51 -1.61
CA VAL A 8 -4.43 13.15 -2.52
C VAL A 8 -4.61 11.74 -3.10
N LEU A 9 -5.07 10.77 -2.30
CA LEU A 9 -5.35 9.41 -2.80
C LEU A 9 -6.45 9.42 -3.88
N ILE A 10 -7.50 10.20 -3.66
CA ILE A 10 -8.61 10.37 -4.62
C ILE A 10 -8.12 11.12 -5.88
N GLU A 11 -7.43 12.24 -5.72
CA GLU A 11 -6.90 13.06 -6.83
C GLU A 11 -5.89 12.29 -7.69
N LYS A 12 -5.09 11.42 -7.06
CA LYS A 12 -4.15 10.54 -7.76
C LYS A 12 -4.77 9.25 -8.28
N GLN A 13 -6.07 9.04 -8.06
CA GLN A 13 -6.80 7.83 -8.46
C GLN A 13 -6.02 6.56 -8.08
N VAL A 14 -5.61 6.47 -6.82
CA VAL A 14 -4.87 5.31 -6.34
C VAL A 14 -5.75 4.08 -6.49
N ASP A 15 -5.28 3.14 -7.29
CA ASP A 15 -5.97 1.88 -7.56
C ASP A 15 -5.71 0.89 -6.43
N PHE A 16 -6.75 0.61 -5.64
CA PHE A 16 -6.73 -0.36 -4.55
C PHE A 16 -7.07 -1.79 -4.98
N HIS A 17 -7.39 -2.02 -6.26
CA HIS A 17 -7.52 -3.37 -6.80
C HIS A 17 -6.13 -4.02 -6.98
N GLN A 18 -5.09 -3.21 -7.15
CA GLN A 18 -3.70 -3.67 -7.09
C GLN A 18 -3.35 -4.07 -5.66
N VAL A 19 -2.99 -5.35 -5.48
CA VAL A 19 -2.67 -5.94 -4.18
C VAL A 19 -1.55 -5.16 -3.50
N ARG A 20 -0.57 -4.69 -4.28
CA ARG A 20 0.53 -3.84 -3.82
C ARG A 20 0.05 -2.60 -3.06
N ASN A 21 -0.83 -1.80 -3.67
CA ASN A 21 -1.28 -0.53 -3.08
C ASN A 21 -2.17 -0.78 -1.86
N LEU A 22 -2.99 -1.82 -1.91
CA LEU A 22 -3.82 -2.26 -0.79
C LEU A 22 -2.97 -2.65 0.42
N ILE A 23 -1.91 -3.44 0.24
CA ILE A 23 -0.99 -3.83 1.31
C ILE A 23 -0.30 -2.60 1.92
N ILE A 24 0.21 -1.69 1.09
CA ILE A 24 0.90 -0.47 1.58
C ILE A 24 -0.05 0.39 2.41
N ALA A 25 -1.25 0.67 1.91
CA ALA A 25 -2.17 1.57 2.60
C ALA A 25 -2.76 0.96 3.89
N SER A 26 -3.14 -0.31 3.85
CA SER A 26 -3.70 -1.00 5.01
C SER A 26 -2.69 -1.15 6.15
N SER A 27 -1.44 -1.49 5.83
CA SER A 27 -0.36 -1.54 6.82
C SER A 27 -0.05 -0.17 7.42
N MET A 28 0.00 0.89 6.60
CA MET A 28 0.14 2.27 7.08
C MET A 28 -1.01 2.66 8.02
N LEU A 29 -2.26 2.28 7.71
CA LEU A 29 -3.42 2.52 8.56
C LEU A 29 -3.29 1.81 9.91
N VAL A 30 -2.94 0.52 9.91
CA VAL A 30 -2.77 -0.26 11.15
C VAL A 30 -1.66 0.32 12.01
N LEU A 31 -0.51 0.65 11.44
CA LEU A 31 0.62 1.21 12.19
C LEU A 31 0.33 2.63 12.71
N GLY A 32 -0.30 3.46 11.87
CA GLY A 32 -0.59 4.86 12.18
C GLY A 32 -1.73 5.04 13.19
N LEU A 33 -2.83 4.30 13.03
CA LEU A 33 -3.98 4.34 13.94
C LEU A 33 -3.73 3.49 15.20
N GLY A 34 -3.04 2.36 15.05
CA GLY A 34 -2.73 1.46 16.16
C GLY A 34 -1.67 1.98 17.13
N GLY A 35 -1.07 3.14 16.86
CA GLY A 35 -0.10 3.77 17.74
C GLY A 35 1.19 2.96 17.90
N ALA A 36 1.64 2.31 16.82
CA ALA A 36 2.83 1.48 16.85
C ALA A 36 4.08 2.28 17.27
N VAL A 37 4.94 1.66 18.05
CA VAL A 37 6.20 2.23 18.54
C VAL A 37 7.33 1.24 18.29
N LEU A 38 8.36 1.69 17.59
CA LEU A 38 9.58 0.94 17.36
C LEU A 38 10.72 1.57 18.15
N LYS A 39 11.29 0.80 19.08
CA LYS A 39 12.44 1.22 19.89
C LYS A 39 13.70 0.58 19.33
N LEU A 40 14.64 1.41 18.90
CA LEU A 40 15.95 1.04 18.36
C LEU A 40 17.02 1.67 19.25
N GLY A 41 17.32 1.03 20.37
CA GLY A 41 18.27 1.54 21.36
C GLY A 41 17.85 2.94 21.88
N PRO A 42 18.67 3.99 21.66
CA PRO A 42 18.33 5.35 22.10
C PRO A 42 17.27 6.03 21.21
N VAL A 43 16.99 5.51 20.03
CA VAL A 43 16.04 6.10 19.08
C VAL A 43 14.68 5.43 19.20
N THR A 44 13.61 6.23 19.29
CA THR A 44 12.24 5.74 19.28
C THR A 44 11.50 6.36 18.09
N LEU A 45 11.01 5.50 17.19
CA LEU A 45 10.14 5.89 16.09
C LEU A 45 8.70 5.55 16.47
N SER A 46 7.82 6.54 16.43
CA SER A 46 6.41 6.35 16.81
C SER A 46 5.46 7.13 15.91
N GLY A 47 4.22 6.64 15.89
CA GLY A 47 3.11 7.30 15.19
C GLY A 47 3.41 7.53 13.71
N THR A 48 3.27 8.78 13.27
CA THR A 48 3.38 9.18 11.86
C THR A 48 4.75 8.89 11.25
N ALA A 49 5.84 9.02 12.02
CA ALA A 49 7.19 8.78 11.51
C ALA A 49 7.41 7.30 11.17
N LEU A 50 6.97 6.40 12.06
CA LEU A 50 7.06 4.96 11.84
C LEU A 50 6.17 4.52 10.67
N CYS A 51 4.95 5.05 10.60
CA CYS A 51 4.00 4.80 9.51
C CYS A 51 4.57 5.24 8.15
N ALA A 52 5.15 6.45 8.06
CA ALA A 52 5.74 6.96 6.82
C ALA A 52 6.94 6.11 6.37
N LEU A 53 7.83 5.74 7.30
CA LEU A 53 8.95 4.84 7.01
C LEU A 53 8.48 3.49 6.49
N ALA A 54 7.50 2.87 7.15
CA ALA A 54 6.94 1.60 6.72
C ALA A 54 6.32 1.71 5.31
N GLY A 55 5.55 2.77 5.03
CA GLY A 55 4.97 3.02 3.71
C GLY A 55 6.01 3.15 2.60
N VAL A 56 7.09 3.93 2.84
CA VAL A 56 8.19 4.09 1.89
C VAL A 56 8.92 2.77 1.66
N LEU A 57 9.25 2.03 2.73
CA LEU A 57 9.93 0.74 2.64
C LEU A 57 9.09 -0.30 1.89
N LEU A 58 7.80 -0.40 2.19
CA LEU A 58 6.90 -1.32 1.51
C LEU A 58 6.73 -0.96 0.04
N ASN A 59 6.64 0.33 -0.30
CA ASN A 59 6.58 0.79 -1.68
C ASN A 59 7.84 0.41 -2.48
N LEU A 60 9.01 0.40 -1.84
CA LEU A 60 10.30 0.01 -2.43
C LEU A 60 10.45 -1.51 -2.58
N ILE A 61 10.00 -2.28 -1.60
CA ILE A 61 10.21 -3.74 -1.55
C ILE A 61 9.14 -4.47 -2.37
N LEU A 62 7.90 -3.99 -2.40
CA LEU A 62 6.82 -4.69 -3.09
C LEU A 62 6.92 -4.54 -4.61
N PRO A 63 6.98 -5.67 -5.35
CA PRO A 63 7.04 -5.66 -6.80
C PRO A 63 5.75 -5.08 -7.38
N HIS A 64 5.86 -4.37 -8.50
CA HIS A 64 4.69 -3.94 -9.25
C HIS A 64 4.06 -5.20 -9.87
N GLU A 65 2.75 -5.38 -9.68
CA GLU A 65 2.04 -6.48 -10.31
C GLU A 65 2.16 -6.33 -11.83
N GLU A 66 2.88 -7.24 -12.47
CA GLU A 66 2.66 -7.51 -13.88
C GLU A 66 1.26 -8.11 -13.97
N LYS A 67 0.41 -7.55 -14.83
CA LYS A 67 -0.95 -8.03 -15.04
C LYS A 67 -0.89 -9.53 -15.32
N PHE A 68 -1.21 -10.35 -14.31
CA PHE A 68 -1.38 -11.78 -14.54
C PHE A 68 -2.52 -11.90 -15.55
N GLN A 69 -2.19 -12.44 -16.71
CA GLN A 69 -3.05 -12.50 -17.89
C GLN A 69 -4.34 -13.28 -17.57
N ASP A 70 -5.40 -12.56 -17.20
CA ASP A 70 -6.79 -13.00 -17.43
C ASP A 70 -7.06 -13.24 -18.94
N GLN A 71 -6.18 -12.75 -19.83
CA GLN A 71 -6.26 -12.98 -21.28
C GLN A 71 -6.22 -14.45 -21.69
N LYS A 72 -5.66 -15.35 -20.88
CA LYS A 72 -5.56 -16.77 -21.27
C LYS A 72 -6.89 -17.52 -21.13
N VAL A 73 -7.86 -16.99 -20.39
CA VAL A 73 -9.18 -17.64 -20.23
C VAL A 73 -10.16 -17.19 -21.32
N GLU A 74 -10.11 -15.93 -21.73
CA GLU A 74 -10.95 -15.41 -22.83
C GLU A 74 -10.54 -16.02 -24.19
N GLU A 75 -9.25 -16.25 -24.42
CA GLU A 75 -8.73 -16.90 -25.64
C GLU A 75 -9.05 -18.40 -25.70
N LEU A 76 -9.29 -19.06 -24.55
CA LEU A 76 -9.68 -20.47 -24.47
C LEU A 76 -11.20 -20.70 -24.55
N LEU A 77 -12.02 -19.67 -24.29
CA LEU A 77 -13.48 -19.77 -24.31
C LEU A 77 -14.13 -19.12 -25.54
N GLY A 78 -13.34 -18.45 -26.39
CA GLY A 78 -13.78 -17.81 -27.64
C GLY A 78 -13.75 -18.69 -28.89
N GLU A 79 -13.34 -19.96 -28.79
CA GLU A 79 -13.44 -20.94 -29.87
C GLU A 79 -14.62 -21.90 -29.64
N ALA A 80 -15.84 -21.43 -29.89
CA ALA A 80 -17.02 -22.27 -30.15
C ALA A 80 -18.09 -21.50 -30.94
#